data_AF-A0A9W9DN28-F1
#
_entry.id   AF-A0A9W9DN28-F1
#
_cell.length_a   1.000
_cell.length_b   1.000
_cell.length_c   1.000
_cell.angle_alpha   90.00
_cell.angle_beta   90.00
_cell.angle_gamma   90.00
#
_symmetry.space_group_name_H-M   'P 1'
#
loop_
_entity.id
_entity.type
_entity.pdbx_description
1 polymer ?
#
loop_
_entity_poly.entity_id
_entity_poly.type
_entity_poly.pdbx_seq_one_letter_code
_entity_poly.pdbx_strand_id
1 'polypeptide(L)'
;MGVPVVTGFYRYTDIWFEWYKQCGEDGEVLKAILAHDALVSPQHPLHVDGVDGIQLYVGTLKSGETRILLSSKQVEYVRYWLHAVGLTKEPIGLPYSDCLLRLQDLRGVSPQAFKTGGELKTAVKKIEKNNKSIKKSNDPPLTFRRSSFEAVRKLWQSKIGIWCSIDVESWERDHTVVTEFGWSCIHWEDGQEVRQEGHFIVNEYQTYTNGYYVAENRKNYRWGQSEIVSKKDFTSRIKSLLSDLRHNEYVFLVFHDAKEDLDYMKSDSIKADLSGVSYTLPDGVSSKSGVFVVDTADLFGGLQGEGTRNRGLEQVCNQLQIKTEFLHNAGNDAHYTLEACKTMACGDSLDLQREKRWPSKTTPGTVKVNIDALEDEENEASDEEGVFMSALI
;
A
#
# COMPACT_ATOMS: atom_id res chain seq x y z
N MET A 1 18.83 23.36 21.15
CA MET A 1 18.19 22.58 20.07
C MET A 1 17.46 21.43 20.73
N GLY A 2 16.13 21.37 20.61
CA GLY A 2 15.37 20.25 21.15
C GLY A 2 15.75 18.96 20.44
N VAL A 3 15.87 17.86 21.18
CA VAL A 3 16.03 16.53 20.58
C VAL A 3 14.80 16.29 19.69
N PRO A 4 14.96 15.90 18.41
CA PRO A 4 13.83 15.67 17.54
C PRO A 4 12.93 14.57 18.12
N VAL A 5 11.64 14.86 18.23
CA VAL A 5 10.65 13.88 18.69
C VAL A 5 10.50 12.81 17.62
N VAL A 6 10.93 11.59 17.92
CA VAL A 6 10.79 10.45 17.01
C VAL A 6 9.40 9.86 17.19
N THR A 7 8.58 9.91 16.13
CA THR A 7 7.25 9.31 16.10
C THR A 7 7.23 8.07 15.20
N GLY A 8 6.24 7.20 15.41
CA GLY A 8 6.13 5.96 14.66
C GLY A 8 5.08 5.02 15.25
N PHE A 9 5.35 3.72 15.14
CA PHE A 9 4.44 2.66 15.52
C PHE A 9 5.13 1.60 16.36
N TYR A 10 4.53 1.23 17.49
CA TYR A 10 5.02 0.18 18.36
C TYR A 10 4.37 -1.15 18.00
N ARG A 11 5.16 -2.24 18.00
CA ARG A 11 4.63 -3.60 17.79
C ARG A 11 3.66 -3.95 18.92
N TYR A 12 2.42 -4.32 18.57
CA TYR A 12 1.39 -4.67 19.55
C TYR A 12 1.84 -5.76 20.52
N THR A 13 2.53 -6.79 20.02
CA THR A 13 3.03 -7.89 20.86
C THR A 13 4.03 -7.42 21.90
N ASP A 14 4.88 -6.44 21.58
CA ASP A 14 5.87 -5.92 22.53
C ASP A 14 5.21 -5.06 23.60
N ILE A 15 4.25 -4.23 23.17
CA ILE A 15 3.43 -3.40 24.06
C ILE A 15 2.61 -4.30 25.02
N TRP A 16 1.97 -5.33 24.49
CA TRP A 16 1.12 -6.22 25.26
C TRP A 16 1.91 -7.17 26.17
N PHE A 17 2.99 -7.79 25.68
CA PHE A 17 3.70 -8.85 26.41
C PHE A 17 4.92 -8.37 27.20
N GLU A 18 5.57 -7.27 26.81
CA GLU A 18 6.88 -6.89 27.38
C GLU A 18 6.88 -5.55 28.12
N TRP A 19 6.14 -4.53 27.65
CA TRP A 19 6.24 -3.17 28.19
C TRP A 19 5.94 -3.10 29.69
N TYR A 20 4.87 -3.73 30.15
CA TYR A 20 4.47 -3.70 31.57
C TYR A 20 5.51 -4.28 32.53
N LYS A 21 6.36 -5.20 32.07
CA LYS A 21 7.43 -5.80 32.89
C LYS A 21 8.51 -4.79 33.26
N GLN A 22 8.57 -3.68 32.54
CA GLN A 22 9.56 -2.61 32.73
C GLN A 22 9.03 -1.46 33.60
N CYS A 23 7.76 -1.53 34.04
CA CYS A 23 7.08 -0.43 34.73
C CYS A 23 7.01 -0.59 36.26
N GLY A 24 7.70 -1.58 36.83
CA GLY A 24 7.73 -1.80 38.28
C GLY A 24 6.31 -2.01 38.86
N GLU A 25 5.99 -1.29 39.94
CA GLU A 25 4.70 -1.39 40.65
C GLU A 25 3.49 -1.00 39.77
N ASP A 26 3.68 -0.09 38.80
CA ASP A 26 2.61 0.38 37.90
C ASP A 26 2.36 -0.57 36.71
N GLY A 27 3.14 -1.65 36.58
CA GLY A 27 3.05 -2.60 35.47
C GLY A 27 1.71 -3.33 35.37
N GLU A 28 1.13 -3.77 36.48
CA GLU A 28 -0.15 -4.50 36.43
C GLU A 28 -1.32 -3.60 35.99
N VAL A 29 -1.27 -2.30 36.31
CA VAL A 29 -2.25 -1.30 35.83
C VAL A 29 -2.15 -1.15 34.31
N LEU A 30 -0.92 -1.03 33.79
CA LEU A 30 -0.67 -0.95 32.35
C LEU A 30 -1.14 -2.22 31.62
N LYS A 31 -0.87 -3.39 32.19
CA LYS A 31 -1.32 -4.67 31.65
C LYS A 31 -2.85 -4.77 31.63
N ALA A 32 -3.52 -4.27 32.68
CA ALA A 32 -4.98 -4.29 32.74
C ALA A 32 -5.62 -3.42 31.63
N ILE A 33 -5.12 -2.21 31.41
CA ILE A 33 -5.68 -1.31 30.38
C ILE A 33 -5.40 -1.82 28.96
N LEU A 34 -4.27 -2.48 28.73
CA LEU A 34 -3.91 -3.06 27.42
C LEU A 34 -4.56 -4.43 27.17
N ALA A 35 -5.33 -4.97 28.12
CA ALA A 35 -6.00 -6.25 27.92
C ALA A 35 -6.95 -6.19 26.73
N HIS A 36 -6.97 -7.25 25.91
CA HIS A 36 -7.77 -7.31 24.68
C HIS A 36 -9.24 -6.89 24.86
N ASP A 37 -9.88 -7.31 25.95
CA ASP A 37 -11.29 -7.00 26.23
C ASP A 37 -11.46 -5.58 26.80
N ALA A 38 -10.42 -5.01 27.41
CA ALA A 38 -10.38 -3.61 27.84
C ALA A 38 -10.19 -2.67 26.64
N LEU A 39 -9.26 -2.98 25.72
CA LEU A 39 -8.96 -2.18 24.54
C LEU A 39 -10.18 -1.92 23.67
N VAL A 40 -11.01 -2.94 23.46
CA VAL A 40 -12.21 -2.85 22.61
C VAL A 40 -13.42 -2.24 23.31
N SER A 41 -13.30 -1.88 24.60
CA SER A 41 -14.40 -1.28 25.32
C SER A 41 -14.70 0.12 24.76
N PRO A 42 -15.98 0.49 24.57
CA PRO A 42 -16.33 1.87 24.21
C PRO A 42 -15.98 2.89 25.30
N GLN A 43 -15.70 2.46 26.53
CA GLN A 43 -15.20 3.32 27.62
C GLN A 43 -13.67 3.42 27.64
N HIS A 44 -12.97 2.71 26.75
CA HIS A 44 -11.51 2.73 26.72
C HIS A 44 -10.99 4.12 26.30
N PRO A 45 -9.93 4.66 26.92
CA PRO A 45 -9.40 5.99 26.57
C PRO A 45 -8.93 6.12 25.12
N LEU A 46 -8.59 5.01 24.46
CA LEU A 46 -8.21 4.98 23.04
C LEU A 46 -9.38 4.76 22.07
N HIS A 47 -10.62 4.73 22.55
CA HIS A 47 -11.79 4.61 21.69
C HIS A 47 -11.86 5.81 20.74
N VAL A 48 -12.24 5.55 19.49
CA VAL A 48 -12.39 6.57 18.44
C VAL A 48 -13.86 6.67 18.11
N ASP A 49 -14.42 7.88 18.18
CA ASP A 49 -15.83 8.12 17.88
C ASP A 49 -16.19 7.60 16.49
N GLY A 50 -17.28 6.84 16.41
CA GLY A 50 -17.74 6.21 15.17
C GLY A 50 -17.03 4.89 14.80
N VAL A 51 -16.10 4.40 15.62
CA VAL A 51 -15.44 3.10 15.42
C VAL A 51 -15.93 2.09 16.46
N ASP A 52 -16.59 1.02 16.01
CA ASP A 52 -16.94 -0.11 16.89
C ASP A 52 -15.68 -0.83 17.38
N GLY A 53 -15.41 -0.75 18.69
CA GLY A 53 -14.28 -1.40 19.35
C GLY A 53 -13.03 -0.53 19.44
N ILE A 54 -11.86 -1.09 19.08
CA ILE A 54 -10.57 -0.39 19.07
C ILE A 54 -10.06 -0.17 17.65
N GLN A 55 -9.56 1.03 17.36
CA GLN A 55 -8.75 1.28 16.18
C GLN A 55 -7.27 1.08 16.51
N LEU A 56 -6.65 0.05 15.93
CA LEU A 56 -5.20 -0.13 15.93
C LEU A 56 -4.69 0.07 14.50
N TYR A 57 -3.43 -0.28 14.25
CA TYR A 57 -2.83 -0.23 12.91
C TYR A 57 -2.35 -1.61 12.50
N VAL A 58 -2.45 -1.91 11.21
CA VAL A 58 -1.82 -3.08 10.59
C VAL A 58 -0.76 -2.57 9.64
N GLY A 59 0.50 -2.91 9.91
CA GLY A 59 1.64 -2.55 9.09
C GLY A 59 2.35 -3.76 8.50
N THR A 60 2.85 -3.63 7.28
CA THR A 60 3.67 -4.63 6.60
C THR A 60 5.11 -4.14 6.56
N LEU A 61 6.04 -4.92 7.09
CA LEU A 61 7.47 -4.64 7.10
C LEU A 61 8.09 -4.83 5.71
N LYS A 62 9.29 -4.30 5.48
CA LYS A 62 10.06 -4.54 4.24
C LYS A 62 10.32 -6.03 3.96
N SER A 63 10.41 -6.86 5.01
CA SER A 63 10.50 -8.32 4.91
C SER A 63 9.21 -9.00 4.41
N GLY A 64 8.12 -8.27 4.22
CA GLY A 64 6.79 -8.80 3.89
C GLY A 64 5.98 -9.25 5.10
N GLU A 65 6.57 -9.18 6.30
CA GLU A 65 5.89 -9.57 7.52
C GLU A 65 4.85 -8.54 7.96
N THR A 66 3.63 -8.99 8.27
CA THR A 66 2.56 -8.13 8.81
C THR A 66 2.62 -8.07 10.33
N ARG A 67 2.25 -6.94 10.93
CA ARG A 67 2.15 -6.73 12.39
C ARG A 67 0.94 -5.86 12.73
N ILE A 68 0.29 -6.15 13.85
CA ILE A 68 -0.60 -5.19 14.52
C ILE A 68 0.29 -4.24 15.32
N LEU A 69 -0.05 -2.95 15.27
CA LEU A 69 0.75 -1.86 15.79
C LEU A 69 -0.12 -0.87 16.59
N LEU A 70 0.47 -0.22 17.58
CA LEU A 70 -0.06 1.00 18.20
C LEU A 70 0.73 2.20 17.70
N SER A 71 0.08 3.33 17.42
CA SER A 71 0.83 4.55 17.11
C SER A 71 1.52 5.09 18.36
N SER A 72 2.60 5.85 18.18
CA SER A 72 3.28 6.53 19.29
C SER A 72 2.31 7.46 20.06
N LYS A 73 1.37 8.09 19.35
CA LYS A 73 0.28 8.88 19.95
C LYS A 73 -0.58 8.05 20.91
N GLN A 74 -0.96 6.83 20.53
CA GLN A 74 -1.76 5.96 21.40
C GLN A 74 -0.96 5.54 22.65
N VAL A 75 0.31 5.17 22.47
CA VAL A 75 1.20 4.79 23.58
C VAL A 75 1.42 5.95 24.54
N GLU A 76 1.73 7.14 24.03
CA GLU A 76 1.88 8.35 24.84
C GLU A 76 0.60 8.70 25.58
N TYR A 77 -0.55 8.65 24.90
CA TYR A 77 -1.83 8.97 25.52
C TYR A 77 -2.14 8.05 26.70
N VAL A 78 -1.94 6.73 26.57
CA VAL A 78 -2.15 5.78 27.68
C VAL A 78 -1.28 6.13 28.89
N ARG A 79 0.00 6.46 28.66
CA ARG A 79 0.95 6.81 29.75
C ARG A 79 0.47 8.01 30.56
N TYR A 80 0.07 9.08 29.87
CA TYR A 80 -0.39 10.29 30.52
C TYR A 80 -1.79 10.15 31.11
N TRP A 81 -2.68 9.41 30.45
CA TRP A 81 -4.04 9.18 30.92
C TRP A 81 -4.04 8.43 32.25
N LEU A 82 -3.30 7.33 32.37
CA LEU A 82 -3.20 6.53 33.60
C LEU A 82 -2.74 7.36 34.80
N HIS A 83 -1.75 8.23 34.59
CA HIS A 83 -1.28 9.13 35.63
C HIS A 83 -2.31 10.22 35.96
N ALA A 84 -2.91 10.84 34.94
CA ALA A 84 -3.90 11.91 35.12
C ALA A 84 -5.14 11.44 35.89
N VAL A 85 -5.55 10.17 35.73
CA VAL A 85 -6.66 9.59 36.50
C VAL A 85 -6.24 8.99 37.86
N GLY A 86 -4.97 9.15 38.25
CA GLY A 86 -4.45 8.70 39.54
C GLY A 86 -4.25 7.20 39.67
N LEU A 87 -4.20 6.45 38.56
CA LEU A 87 -3.96 5.01 38.55
C LEU A 87 -2.46 4.66 38.63
N THR A 88 -1.57 5.61 38.34
CA THR A 88 -0.12 5.47 38.49
C THR A 88 0.47 6.65 39.24
N LYS A 89 1.54 6.41 40.01
CA LYS A 89 2.19 7.46 40.82
C LYS A 89 2.85 8.52 39.95
N GLU A 90 3.50 8.08 38.88
CA GLU A 90 4.18 8.90 37.89
C GLU A 90 3.70 8.51 36.48
N PRO A 91 3.93 9.35 35.45
CA PRO A 91 3.74 8.93 34.07
C PRO A 91 4.59 7.70 33.75
N ILE A 92 3.96 6.65 33.24
CA ILE A 92 4.65 5.42 32.83
C ILE A 92 5.78 5.76 31.85
N GLY A 93 6.94 5.11 31.99
CA GLY A 93 8.06 5.26 31.05
C GLY A 93 7.71 4.83 29.62
N LEU A 94 8.37 5.40 28.62
CA LEU A 94 8.20 4.92 27.24
C LEU A 94 8.62 3.44 27.10
N PRO A 95 8.02 2.69 26.16
CA PRO A 95 8.57 1.40 25.77
C PRO A 95 10.01 1.52 25.28
N TYR A 96 10.77 0.44 25.35
CA TYR A 96 12.13 0.35 24.82
C TYR A 96 12.19 0.65 23.31
N SER A 97 13.26 1.31 22.86
CA SER A 97 13.38 1.83 21.48
C SER A 97 13.24 0.77 20.38
N ASP A 98 13.69 -0.46 20.64
CA ASP A 98 13.77 -1.53 19.63
C ASP A 98 12.40 -2.07 19.18
N CYS A 99 11.32 -1.64 19.84
CA CYS A 99 9.95 -1.95 19.43
C CYS A 99 9.26 -0.84 18.61
N LEU A 100 9.92 0.31 18.43
CA LEU A 100 9.42 1.41 17.59
C LEU A 100 9.83 1.22 16.13
N LEU A 101 8.82 1.16 15.26
CA LEU A 101 8.93 1.13 13.81
C LEU A 101 8.63 2.52 13.25
N ARG A 102 9.51 3.04 12.40
CA ARG A 102 9.28 4.28 11.65
C ARG A 102 8.61 3.95 10.32
N LEU A 103 8.05 4.97 9.67
CA LEU A 103 7.43 4.81 8.34
C LEU A 103 8.41 4.22 7.30
N GLN A 104 9.69 4.57 7.38
CA GLN A 104 10.74 4.01 6.52
C GLN A 104 10.98 2.50 6.71
N ASP A 105 10.51 1.92 7.83
CA ASP A 105 10.66 0.49 8.15
C ASP A 105 9.47 -0.33 7.60
N LEU A 106 8.42 0.36 7.14
CA LEU A 106 7.16 -0.20 6.68
C LEU A 106 7.02 -0.03 5.16
N ARG A 107 6.46 -1.04 4.50
CA ARG A 107 5.96 -0.95 3.12
C ARG A 107 4.63 -0.21 3.08
N GLY A 108 3.78 -0.47 4.06
CA GLY A 108 2.47 0.14 4.20
C GLY A 108 1.95 -0.02 5.61
N VAL A 109 1.11 0.92 6.03
CA VAL A 109 0.42 0.90 7.33
C VAL A 109 -0.94 1.52 7.19
N SER A 110 -1.93 0.89 7.82
CA SER A 110 -3.33 1.29 7.72
C SER A 110 -4.03 1.15 9.06
N PRO A 111 -4.99 2.03 9.38
CA PRO A 111 -5.84 1.85 10.55
C PRO A 111 -6.78 0.65 10.34
N GLN A 112 -6.96 -0.15 11.39
CA GLN A 112 -7.83 -1.33 11.39
C GLN A 112 -8.64 -1.34 12.68
N ALA A 113 -9.97 -1.43 12.55
CA ALA A 113 -10.87 -1.62 13.66
C ALA A 113 -10.97 -3.11 14.06
N PHE A 114 -11.02 -3.37 15.36
CA PHE A 114 -11.28 -4.68 15.95
C PHE A 114 -12.45 -4.55 16.92
N LYS A 115 -13.58 -5.20 16.62
CA LYS A 115 -14.84 -5.01 17.35
C LYS A 115 -14.84 -5.69 18.72
N THR A 116 -14.12 -6.80 18.84
CA THR A 116 -14.09 -7.60 20.06
C THR A 116 -12.67 -8.07 20.39
N GLY A 117 -12.40 -8.33 21.67
CA GLY A 117 -11.10 -8.87 22.09
C GLY A 117 -10.83 -10.25 21.48
N GLY A 118 -11.87 -11.03 21.20
CA GLY A 118 -11.77 -12.29 20.45
C GLY A 118 -11.32 -12.11 19.01
N GLU A 119 -11.83 -11.09 18.32
CA GLU A 119 -11.39 -10.72 16.97
C GLU A 119 -9.92 -10.29 16.95
N LEU A 120 -9.51 -9.42 17.88
CA LEU A 120 -8.11 -8.99 18.01
C LEU A 120 -7.17 -10.18 18.30
N LYS A 121 -7.52 -11.05 19.26
CA LYS A 121 -6.76 -12.28 19.57
C LYS A 121 -6.61 -13.19 18.34
N THR A 122 -7.67 -13.33 17.55
CA THR A 122 -7.68 -14.16 16.34
C THR A 122 -6.79 -13.56 15.26
N ALA A 123 -6.86 -12.24 15.07
CA ALA A 123 -6.02 -11.53 14.11
C ALA A 123 -4.53 -11.66 14.46
N VAL A 124 -4.14 -11.49 15.73
CA VAL A 124 -2.76 -11.70 16.20
C VAL A 124 -2.27 -13.11 15.85
N LYS A 125 -3.05 -14.15 16.19
CA LYS A 125 -2.68 -15.56 15.89
C LYS A 125 -2.55 -15.82 14.39
N LYS A 126 -3.44 -15.26 13.57
CA LYS A 126 -3.40 -15.41 12.10
C LYS A 126 -2.12 -14.77 11.54
N ILE A 127 -1.81 -13.56 11.96
CA ILE A 127 -0.61 -12.83 11.54
C ILE A 127 0.66 -13.59 11.96
N GLU A 128 0.73 -14.09 13.20
CA GLU A 128 1.87 -14.90 13.66
C GLU A 128 2.08 -16.17 12.82
N LYS A 129 1.00 -16.87 12.46
CA LYS A 129 1.07 -18.05 11.59
C LYS A 129 1.64 -17.71 10.22
N ASN A 130 1.18 -16.61 9.61
CA ASN A 130 1.66 -16.17 8.29
C ASN A 130 3.14 -15.77 8.36
N ASN A 131 3.54 -15.01 9.38
CA ASN A 131 4.93 -14.59 9.56
C ASN A 131 5.87 -15.76 9.81
N LYS A 132 5.43 -16.86 10.45
CA LYS A 132 6.25 -18.08 10.60
C LYS A 132 6.63 -18.69 9.24
N SER A 133 5.76 -18.59 8.24
CA SER A 133 6.08 -19.07 6.89
C SER A 133 7.13 -18.17 6.22
N ILE A 134 6.93 -16.86 6.32
CA ILE A 134 7.83 -15.84 5.74
C ILE A 134 9.24 -15.93 6.37
N LYS A 135 9.33 -16.05 7.69
CA LYS A 135 10.62 -16.15 8.43
C LYS A 135 11.42 -17.42 8.15
N LYS A 136 10.76 -18.51 7.74
CA LYS A 136 11.44 -19.77 7.37
C LYS A 136 12.04 -19.73 5.97
N SER A 137 11.66 -18.73 5.16
CA SER A 137 12.20 -18.57 3.83
C SER A 137 13.60 -17.97 3.87
N ASN A 138 14.44 -18.38 2.92
CA ASN A 138 15.75 -17.79 2.69
C ASN A 138 15.65 -16.39 2.05
N ASP A 139 14.50 -16.05 1.45
CA ASP A 139 14.18 -14.73 0.92
C ASP A 139 12.74 -14.34 1.31
N PRO A 140 12.57 -13.73 2.51
CA PRO A 140 11.26 -13.30 3.01
C PRO A 140 10.54 -12.30 2.09
N PRO A 141 11.19 -11.21 1.60
CA PRO A 141 10.58 -10.30 0.64
C PRO A 141 10.04 -10.99 -0.62
N LEU A 142 10.81 -11.88 -1.23
CA LEU A 142 10.37 -12.62 -2.41
C LEU A 142 9.21 -13.56 -2.10
N THR A 143 9.22 -14.19 -0.93
CA THR A 143 8.13 -15.09 -0.49
C THR A 143 6.81 -14.34 -0.36
N PHE A 144 6.86 -13.12 0.17
CA PHE A 144 5.71 -12.23 0.22
C PHE A 144 5.22 -11.89 -1.19
N ARG A 145 6.10 -11.39 -2.06
CA ARG A 145 5.75 -11.03 -3.45
C ARG A 145 5.09 -12.17 -4.22
N ARG A 146 5.66 -13.36 -4.14
CA ARG A 146 5.10 -14.57 -4.75
C ARG A 146 3.73 -14.93 -4.18
N SER A 147 3.54 -14.78 -2.87
CA SER A 147 2.25 -15.02 -2.22
C SER A 147 1.19 -14.00 -2.65
N SER A 148 1.57 -12.73 -2.77
CA SER A 148 0.69 -11.65 -3.26
C SER A 148 0.25 -11.90 -4.70
N PHE A 149 1.16 -12.30 -5.59
CA PHE A 149 0.84 -12.69 -6.96
C PHE A 149 -0.19 -13.83 -7.02
N GLU A 150 0.02 -14.89 -6.25
CA GLU A 150 -0.90 -16.03 -6.19
C GLU A 150 -2.27 -15.64 -5.62
N ALA A 151 -2.31 -14.74 -4.63
CA ALA A 151 -3.55 -14.22 -4.08
C ALA A 151 -4.32 -13.37 -5.11
N VAL A 152 -3.65 -12.42 -5.76
CA VAL A 152 -4.24 -11.59 -6.83
C VAL A 152 -4.78 -12.45 -7.95
N ARG A 153 -4.01 -13.44 -8.42
CA ARG A 153 -4.47 -14.35 -9.49
C ARG A 153 -5.78 -15.05 -9.11
N LYS A 154 -5.86 -15.63 -7.92
CA LYS A 154 -7.08 -16.33 -7.44
C LYS A 154 -8.28 -15.39 -7.34
N LEU A 155 -8.07 -14.19 -6.79
CA LEU A 155 -9.14 -13.19 -6.61
C LEU A 155 -9.64 -12.68 -7.97
N TRP A 156 -8.73 -12.38 -8.89
CA TRP A 156 -9.06 -11.95 -10.25
C TRP A 156 -9.83 -13.03 -11.03
N GLN A 157 -9.35 -14.27 -11.02
CA GLN A 157 -10.00 -15.40 -11.70
C GLN A 157 -11.39 -15.73 -11.14
N SER A 158 -11.66 -15.33 -9.90
CA SER A 158 -12.99 -15.45 -9.29
C SER A 158 -13.98 -14.40 -9.81
N LYS A 159 -13.53 -13.43 -10.61
CA LYS A 159 -14.33 -12.34 -11.19
C LYS A 159 -15.12 -11.56 -10.14
N ILE A 160 -14.50 -11.29 -9.00
CA ILE A 160 -15.12 -10.57 -7.89
C ILE A 160 -14.62 -9.15 -7.78
N GLY A 161 -15.52 -8.28 -7.30
CA GLY A 161 -15.20 -6.90 -6.97
C GLY A 161 -14.90 -6.02 -8.17
N ILE A 162 -14.41 -4.83 -7.84
CA ILE A 162 -13.89 -3.85 -8.78
C ILE A 162 -12.39 -3.67 -8.56
N TRP A 163 -11.64 -3.72 -9.65
CA TRP A 163 -10.20 -3.52 -9.69
C TRP A 163 -9.96 -2.15 -10.31
N CYS A 164 -9.54 -1.18 -9.51
CA CYS A 164 -9.34 0.17 -9.98
C CYS A 164 -7.89 0.60 -9.79
N SER A 165 -7.20 0.79 -10.90
CA SER A 165 -5.90 1.41 -10.91
C SER A 165 -6.02 2.92 -10.82
N ILE A 166 -5.13 3.53 -10.03
CA ILE A 166 -5.04 4.97 -9.81
C ILE A 166 -3.59 5.37 -9.97
N ASP A 167 -3.37 6.51 -10.61
CA ASP A 167 -2.07 7.17 -10.74
C ASP A 167 -2.24 8.67 -10.54
N VAL A 168 -1.28 9.31 -9.86
CA VAL A 168 -1.31 10.74 -9.55
C VAL A 168 0.00 11.41 -9.95
N GLU A 169 -0.09 12.38 -10.86
CA GLU A 169 1.06 13.17 -11.29
C GLU A 169 1.15 14.50 -10.54
N SER A 170 2.38 14.94 -10.31
CA SER A 170 2.69 16.24 -9.70
C SER A 170 3.75 17.00 -10.49
N TRP A 171 3.90 18.28 -10.18
CA TRP A 171 4.95 19.08 -10.78
C TRP A 171 6.33 18.70 -10.24
N GLU A 172 7.25 18.36 -11.13
CA GLU A 172 8.58 17.83 -10.83
C GLU A 172 9.48 18.77 -9.99
N ARG A 173 9.11 20.05 -9.83
CA ARG A 173 9.85 21.03 -9.01
C ARG A 173 9.19 21.34 -7.67
N ASP A 174 7.92 20.97 -7.49
CA ASP A 174 7.19 21.11 -6.23
C ASP A 174 6.06 20.08 -6.20
N HIS A 175 6.33 18.95 -5.54
CA HIS A 175 5.40 17.83 -5.38
C HIS A 175 4.13 18.18 -4.58
N THR A 176 4.02 19.38 -3.99
CA THR A 176 2.74 19.83 -3.41
C THR A 176 1.72 20.24 -4.48
N VAL A 177 2.18 20.48 -5.70
CA VAL A 177 1.37 20.84 -6.87
C VAL A 177 0.98 19.57 -7.62
N VAL A 178 -0.09 18.91 -7.16
CA VAL A 178 -0.71 17.76 -7.87
C VAL A 178 -1.41 18.27 -9.12
N THR A 179 -0.99 17.81 -10.29
CA THR A 179 -1.43 18.33 -11.60
C THR A 179 -2.49 17.49 -12.26
N GLU A 180 -2.45 16.17 -12.08
CA GLU A 180 -3.31 15.22 -12.80
C GLU A 180 -3.74 14.07 -11.89
N PHE A 181 -4.85 13.43 -12.27
CA PHE A 181 -5.33 12.21 -11.63
C PHE A 181 -5.88 11.29 -12.72
N GLY A 182 -5.35 10.08 -12.79
CA GLY A 182 -5.79 9.06 -13.72
C GLY A 182 -6.37 7.87 -12.99
N TRP A 183 -7.33 7.21 -13.64
CA TRP A 183 -7.87 5.96 -13.14
C TRP A 183 -8.36 5.07 -14.27
N SER A 184 -8.28 3.77 -14.04
CA SER A 184 -8.86 2.73 -14.89
C SER A 184 -9.45 1.67 -13.98
N CYS A 185 -10.72 1.32 -14.17
CA CYS A 185 -11.39 0.30 -13.39
C CYS A 185 -11.93 -0.83 -14.28
N ILE A 186 -11.85 -2.06 -13.76
CA ILE A 186 -12.47 -3.26 -14.33
C ILE A 186 -13.34 -3.93 -13.27
N HIS A 187 -14.54 -4.35 -13.65
CA HIS A 187 -15.39 -5.27 -12.89
C HIS A 187 -16.10 -6.23 -13.85
N TRP A 188 -17.01 -7.05 -13.32
CA TRP A 188 -17.78 -8.00 -14.11
C TRP A 188 -19.28 -7.81 -13.95
N GLU A 189 -20.00 -7.79 -15.07
CA GLU A 189 -21.46 -7.83 -15.14
C GLU A 189 -21.87 -9.05 -15.96
N ASP A 190 -22.70 -9.93 -15.41
CA ASP A 190 -23.10 -11.20 -16.04
C ASP A 190 -21.91 -12.02 -16.58
N GLY A 191 -20.77 -11.94 -15.89
CA GLY A 191 -19.53 -12.63 -16.23
C GLY A 191 -18.72 -11.99 -17.37
N GLN A 192 -19.21 -10.90 -17.96
CA GLN A 192 -18.51 -10.09 -18.95
C GLN A 192 -17.70 -8.99 -18.28
N GLU A 193 -16.51 -8.70 -18.81
CA GLU A 193 -15.65 -7.63 -18.31
C GLU A 193 -16.25 -6.28 -18.71
N VAL A 194 -16.41 -5.39 -17.73
CA VAL A 194 -16.80 -3.99 -17.93
C VAL A 194 -15.63 -3.11 -17.51
N ARG A 195 -15.29 -2.14 -18.37
CA ARG A 195 -14.21 -1.19 -18.15
C ARG A 195 -14.73 0.23 -18.13
N GLN A 196 -14.17 1.01 -17.22
CA GLN A 196 -14.35 2.46 -17.17
C GLN A 196 -13.00 3.11 -16.84
N GLU A 197 -12.70 4.24 -17.45
CA GLU A 197 -11.44 4.95 -17.22
C GLU A 197 -11.63 6.46 -17.41
N GLY A 198 -10.72 7.23 -16.83
CA GLY A 198 -10.78 8.68 -16.91
C GLY A 198 -9.47 9.35 -16.54
N HIS A 199 -9.38 10.62 -16.90
CA HIS A 199 -8.22 11.45 -16.68
C HIS A 199 -8.62 12.88 -16.38
N PHE A 200 -8.22 13.39 -15.22
CA PHE A 200 -8.48 14.75 -14.76
C PHE A 200 -7.21 15.58 -14.78
N ILE A 201 -7.31 16.82 -15.29
CA ILE A 201 -6.23 17.82 -15.25
C ILE A 201 -6.71 19.00 -14.41
N VAL A 202 -5.87 19.45 -13.47
CA VAL A 202 -6.17 20.61 -12.63
C VAL A 202 -6.02 21.91 -13.45
N ASN A 203 -7.12 22.63 -13.64
CA ASN A 203 -7.18 23.82 -14.47
C ASN A 203 -6.21 24.92 -14.03
N GLU A 204 -6.11 25.15 -12.72
CA GLU A 204 -5.26 26.17 -12.12
C GLU A 204 -3.76 25.85 -12.27
N TYR A 205 -3.42 24.61 -12.61
CA TYR A 205 -2.03 24.15 -12.70
C TYR A 205 -1.55 23.87 -14.13
N GLN A 206 -2.30 24.29 -15.15
CA GLN A 206 -1.93 24.06 -16.54
C GLN A 206 -0.57 24.66 -16.95
N THR A 207 -0.08 25.69 -16.26
CA THR A 207 1.23 26.31 -16.53
C THR A 207 2.41 25.58 -15.87
N TYR A 208 2.15 24.65 -14.95
CA TYR A 208 3.18 23.84 -14.32
C TYR A 208 3.39 22.60 -15.18
N THR A 209 4.36 22.67 -16.09
CA THR A 209 4.72 21.57 -16.99
C THR A 209 5.94 20.86 -16.44
N ASN A 210 5.94 19.54 -16.57
CA ASN A 210 7.12 18.71 -16.46
C ASN A 210 7.89 18.78 -17.79
N GLY A 211 8.96 18.00 -17.92
CA GLY A 211 9.79 17.94 -19.13
C GLY A 211 11.28 18.05 -18.85
N TYR A 212 11.69 18.31 -17.60
CA TYR A 212 13.09 18.23 -17.22
C TYR A 212 13.50 16.82 -16.81
N TYR A 213 12.68 16.15 -16.00
CA TYR A 213 12.95 14.80 -15.49
C TYR A 213 12.00 13.75 -16.08
N VAL A 214 10.75 14.12 -16.36
CA VAL A 214 9.76 13.21 -16.95
C VAL A 214 9.11 13.83 -18.18
N ALA A 215 8.65 13.00 -19.12
CA ALA A 215 8.03 13.49 -20.35
C ALA A 215 6.73 14.27 -20.06
N GLU A 216 6.52 15.40 -20.73
CA GLU A 216 5.27 16.18 -20.61
C GLU A 216 4.18 15.57 -21.50
N ASN A 217 3.52 14.51 -20.99
CA ASN A 217 2.47 13.79 -21.71
C ASN A 217 1.05 14.08 -21.21
N ARG A 218 0.88 15.06 -20.32
CA ARG A 218 -0.41 15.49 -19.75
C ARG A 218 -1.59 15.55 -20.72
N LYS A 219 -1.34 16.04 -21.94
CA LYS A 219 -2.39 16.26 -22.94
C LYS A 219 -2.60 15.07 -23.89
N ASN A 220 -1.82 14.01 -23.74
CA ASN A 220 -1.77 12.86 -24.65
C ASN A 220 -2.51 11.63 -24.07
N TYR A 221 -3.67 11.86 -23.44
CA TYR A 221 -4.51 10.77 -22.93
C TYR A 221 -5.10 9.94 -24.08
N ARG A 222 -4.91 8.62 -24.04
CA ARG A 222 -5.23 7.71 -25.14
C ARG A 222 -6.61 7.05 -25.06
N TRP A 223 -7.26 7.12 -23.91
CA TRP A 223 -8.47 6.34 -23.63
C TRP A 223 -9.73 7.18 -23.52
N GLY A 224 -9.70 8.40 -24.06
CA GLY A 224 -10.84 9.29 -24.06
C GLY A 224 -10.42 10.74 -24.26
N GLN A 225 -11.00 11.63 -23.46
CA GLN A 225 -10.64 13.04 -23.42
C GLN A 225 -10.32 13.40 -21.97
N SER A 226 -9.21 14.11 -21.76
CA SER A 226 -8.88 14.65 -20.44
C SER A 226 -9.92 15.69 -20.03
N GLU A 227 -10.46 15.57 -18.83
CA GLU A 227 -11.35 16.59 -18.27
C GLU A 227 -10.54 17.63 -17.51
N ILE A 228 -10.62 18.88 -17.95
CA ILE A 228 -10.01 20.01 -17.24
C ILE A 228 -11.00 20.47 -16.16
N VAL A 229 -10.59 20.35 -14.89
CA VAL A 229 -11.46 20.61 -13.73
C VAL A 229 -10.83 21.62 -12.77
N SER A 230 -11.65 22.39 -12.05
CA SER A 230 -11.12 23.26 -10.99
C SER A 230 -10.51 22.42 -9.87
N LYS A 231 -9.58 22.96 -9.09
CA LYS A 231 -9.02 22.30 -7.89
C LYS A 231 -10.10 21.72 -6.97
N LYS A 232 -11.17 22.49 -6.75
CA LYS A 232 -12.29 22.07 -5.90
C LYS A 232 -13.01 20.87 -6.51
N ASP A 233 -13.29 20.91 -7.80
CA ASP A 233 -13.96 19.82 -8.50
C ASP A 233 -13.07 18.57 -8.56
N PHE A 234 -11.78 18.73 -8.83
CA PHE A 234 -10.76 17.68 -8.79
C PHE A 234 -10.81 16.90 -7.47
N THR A 235 -10.69 17.60 -6.33
CA THR A 235 -10.79 17.00 -5.00
C THR A 235 -12.15 16.30 -4.79
N SER A 236 -13.25 16.95 -5.15
CA SER A 236 -14.59 16.40 -4.91
C SER A 236 -14.90 15.17 -5.77
N ARG A 237 -14.43 15.14 -7.03
CA ARG A 237 -14.65 14.04 -7.97
C ARG A 237 -13.82 12.81 -7.59
N ILE A 238 -12.57 12.99 -7.17
CA ILE A 238 -11.74 11.88 -6.67
C ILE A 238 -12.39 11.26 -5.43
N LYS A 239 -12.90 12.08 -4.51
CA LYS A 239 -13.63 11.58 -3.34
C LYS A 239 -14.92 10.84 -3.70
N SER A 240 -15.68 11.37 -4.66
CA SER A 240 -16.89 10.70 -5.16
C SER A 240 -16.53 9.34 -5.77
N LEU A 241 -15.54 9.30 -6.67
CA LEU A 241 -15.05 8.07 -7.29
C LEU A 241 -14.71 7.01 -6.22
N LEU A 242 -13.88 7.36 -5.25
CA LEU A 242 -13.52 6.42 -4.17
C LEU A 242 -14.72 5.98 -3.32
N SER A 243 -15.66 6.88 -3.05
CA SER A 243 -16.90 6.56 -2.35
C SER A 243 -17.76 5.59 -3.15
N ASP A 244 -17.88 5.82 -4.46
CA ASP A 244 -18.67 5.00 -5.36
C ASP A 244 -18.07 3.60 -5.51
N LEU A 245 -16.73 3.49 -5.58
CA LEU A 245 -16.03 2.20 -5.55
C LEU A 245 -16.40 1.40 -4.29
N ARG A 246 -16.48 2.04 -3.12
CA ARG A 246 -16.79 1.39 -1.83
C ARG A 246 -18.21 0.83 -1.73
N HIS A 247 -19.10 1.11 -2.69
CA HIS A 247 -20.38 0.41 -2.79
C HIS A 247 -20.22 -1.07 -3.21
N ASN A 248 -19.06 -1.43 -3.76
CA ASN A 248 -18.73 -2.82 -4.09
C ASN A 248 -18.27 -3.57 -2.83
N GLU A 249 -18.62 -4.85 -2.72
CA GLU A 249 -18.16 -5.70 -1.62
C GLU A 249 -16.62 -5.79 -1.59
N TYR A 250 -16.00 -5.85 -2.76
CA TYR A 250 -14.55 -5.93 -2.92
C TYR A 250 -14.06 -4.80 -3.79
N VAL A 251 -13.14 -4.00 -3.26
CA VAL A 251 -12.42 -2.97 -4.02
C VAL A 251 -10.93 -3.30 -3.96
N PHE A 252 -10.31 -3.48 -5.12
CA PHE A 252 -8.88 -3.66 -5.26
C PHE A 252 -8.31 -2.40 -5.90
N LEU A 253 -7.67 -1.55 -5.09
CA LEU A 253 -6.94 -0.38 -5.57
C LEU A 253 -5.57 -0.83 -6.08
N VAL A 254 -5.32 -0.65 -7.37
CA VAL A 254 -4.14 -1.15 -8.06
C VAL A 254 -3.16 0.00 -8.32
N PHE A 255 -1.92 -0.16 -7.92
CA PHE A 255 -0.88 0.84 -8.12
C PHE A 255 0.38 0.20 -8.70
N HIS A 256 1.31 1.04 -9.12
CA HIS A 256 2.67 0.65 -9.46
C HIS A 256 3.63 1.38 -8.52
N ASP A 257 4.07 0.71 -7.45
CA ASP A 257 4.72 1.34 -6.29
C ASP A 257 3.78 2.29 -5.52
N ALA A 258 2.82 1.70 -4.80
CA ALA A 258 1.65 2.41 -4.24
C ALA A 258 1.96 3.56 -3.25
N LYS A 259 3.21 3.69 -2.80
CA LYS A 259 3.56 4.58 -1.70
C LYS A 259 3.27 6.04 -2.04
N GLU A 260 3.76 6.50 -3.19
CA GLU A 260 3.70 7.90 -3.57
C GLU A 260 2.26 8.34 -3.86
N ASP A 261 1.51 7.56 -4.65
CA ASP A 261 0.09 7.80 -4.91
C ASP A 261 -0.72 7.90 -3.62
N LEU A 262 -0.51 6.97 -2.67
CA LEU A 262 -1.24 6.98 -1.41
C LEU A 262 -0.87 8.18 -0.53
N ASP A 263 0.34 8.72 -0.66
CA ASP A 263 0.75 9.95 0.02
C ASP A 263 0.10 11.18 -0.64
N TYR A 264 0.02 11.25 -1.98
CA TYR A 264 -0.75 12.29 -2.68
C TYR A 264 -2.24 12.24 -2.34
N MET A 265 -2.82 11.04 -2.28
CA MET A 265 -4.22 10.85 -1.92
C MET A 265 -4.53 11.36 -0.50
N LYS A 266 -3.59 11.23 0.44
CA LYS A 266 -3.72 11.76 1.83
C LYS A 266 -3.41 13.25 1.94
N SER A 267 -2.66 13.80 0.98
CA SER A 267 -2.18 15.19 1.02
C SER A 267 -3.32 16.20 1.11
N ASP A 268 -2.98 17.45 1.45
CA ASP A 268 -3.95 18.54 1.52
C ASP A 268 -4.65 18.82 0.18
N SER A 269 -4.06 18.40 -0.94
CA SER A 269 -4.60 18.57 -2.28
C SER A 269 -5.81 17.67 -2.56
N ILE A 270 -5.82 16.44 -2.02
CA ILE A 270 -6.89 15.46 -2.27
C ILE A 270 -7.68 15.13 -1.01
N LYS A 271 -7.04 14.90 0.13
CA LYS A 271 -7.71 14.54 1.40
C LYS A 271 -8.67 13.36 1.24
N ALA A 272 -8.29 12.35 0.47
CA ALA A 272 -9.07 11.14 0.25
C ALA A 272 -9.27 10.38 1.57
N ASP A 273 -10.46 9.82 1.74
CA ASP A 273 -10.70 8.89 2.84
C ASP A 273 -10.16 7.50 2.48
N LEU A 274 -9.02 7.15 3.09
CA LEU A 274 -8.39 5.84 2.97
C LEU A 274 -8.64 4.97 4.22
N SER A 275 -9.66 5.28 5.01
CA SER A 275 -10.08 4.45 6.13
C SER A 275 -10.45 3.03 5.67
N GLY A 276 -10.01 2.02 6.42
CA GLY A 276 -10.30 0.62 6.13
C GLY A 276 -9.56 0.03 4.91
N VAL A 277 -8.66 0.78 4.26
CA VAL A 277 -7.80 0.25 3.20
C VAL A 277 -6.79 -0.72 3.81
N SER A 278 -6.70 -1.94 3.28
CA SER A 278 -5.80 -2.98 3.78
C SER A 278 -4.71 -3.34 2.78
N TYR A 279 -3.47 -3.44 3.26
CA TYR A 279 -2.35 -3.99 2.49
C TYR A 279 -2.26 -5.52 2.55
N THR A 280 -3.22 -6.18 3.23
CA THR A 280 -3.27 -7.64 3.34
C THR A 280 -4.44 -8.16 2.54
N LEU A 281 -4.15 -8.85 1.45
CA LEU A 281 -5.17 -9.46 0.60
C LEU A 281 -5.94 -10.57 1.34
N PRO A 282 -7.23 -10.76 1.02
CA PRO A 282 -8.00 -11.87 1.56
C PRO A 282 -7.49 -13.20 1.01
N ASP A 283 -7.58 -14.26 1.83
CA ASP A 283 -7.22 -15.62 1.44
C ASP A 283 -8.40 -16.26 0.69
N GLY A 284 -8.57 -15.86 -0.57
CA GLY A 284 -9.69 -16.23 -1.43
C GLY A 284 -10.95 -15.38 -1.21
N VAL A 285 -12.04 -15.77 -1.88
CA VAL A 285 -13.35 -15.13 -1.71
C VAL A 285 -13.85 -15.43 -0.31
N SER A 286 -13.92 -14.40 0.53
CA SER A 286 -14.39 -14.53 1.92
C SER A 286 -15.78 -13.90 2.06
N SER A 287 -16.40 -14.00 3.23
CA SER A 287 -17.63 -13.25 3.53
C SER A 287 -17.36 -11.81 3.98
N LYS A 288 -16.09 -11.37 4.00
CA LYS A 288 -15.70 -10.03 4.44
C LYS A 288 -15.45 -9.12 3.25
N SER A 289 -16.26 -8.07 3.12
CA SER A 289 -16.01 -6.95 2.21
C SER A 289 -14.79 -6.14 2.65
N GLY A 290 -14.20 -5.39 1.73
CA GLY A 290 -13.06 -4.52 2.05
C GLY A 290 -12.44 -3.81 0.85
N VAL A 291 -11.58 -2.84 1.16
CA VAL A 291 -10.73 -2.13 0.21
C VAL A 291 -9.30 -2.61 0.39
N PHE A 292 -8.66 -3.05 -0.69
CA PHE A 292 -7.36 -3.70 -0.65
C PHE A 292 -6.37 -3.02 -1.61
N VAL A 293 -5.12 -2.87 -1.19
CA VAL A 293 -4.04 -2.40 -2.06
C VAL A 293 -3.42 -3.57 -2.80
N VAL A 294 -3.27 -3.42 -4.10
CA VAL A 294 -2.54 -4.33 -5.00
C VAL A 294 -1.42 -3.53 -5.64
N ASP A 295 -0.18 -3.98 -5.47
CA ASP A 295 0.99 -3.31 -6.02
C ASP A 295 1.61 -4.16 -7.14
N THR A 296 1.55 -3.67 -8.37
CA THR A 296 2.05 -4.37 -9.55
C THR A 296 3.56 -4.51 -9.55
N ALA A 297 4.32 -3.64 -8.88
CA ALA A 297 5.76 -3.80 -8.71
C ALA A 297 6.09 -5.02 -7.85
N ASP A 298 5.28 -5.28 -6.81
CA ASP A 298 5.42 -6.49 -5.99
C ASP A 298 4.99 -7.75 -6.77
N LEU A 299 3.91 -7.68 -7.56
CA LEU A 299 3.48 -8.82 -8.39
C LEU A 299 4.58 -9.20 -9.38
N PHE A 300 5.10 -8.20 -10.10
CA PHE A 300 6.11 -8.41 -11.11
C PHE A 300 7.45 -8.85 -10.51
N GLY A 301 7.87 -8.29 -9.36
CA GLY A 301 9.03 -8.78 -8.62
C GLY A 301 8.88 -10.26 -8.22
N GLY A 302 7.69 -10.67 -7.77
CA GLY A 302 7.38 -12.07 -7.50
C GLY A 302 7.50 -12.95 -8.76
N LEU A 303 6.99 -12.46 -9.89
CA LEU A 303 7.08 -13.13 -11.19
C LEU A 303 8.53 -13.27 -11.67
N GLN A 304 9.37 -12.25 -11.55
CA GLN A 304 10.79 -12.30 -11.92
C GLN A 304 11.68 -13.05 -10.92
N GLY A 305 11.18 -13.34 -9.72
CA GLY A 305 12.01 -13.93 -8.67
C GLY A 305 12.91 -12.92 -7.97
N GLU A 306 12.51 -11.65 -7.94
CA GLU A 306 13.24 -10.52 -7.36
C GLU A 306 12.54 -10.01 -6.10
N GLY A 307 13.24 -10.09 -4.96
CA GLY A 307 12.66 -9.82 -3.64
C GLY A 307 12.63 -8.33 -3.25
N THR A 308 13.59 -7.53 -3.75
CA THR A 308 13.80 -6.17 -3.25
C THR A 308 13.80 -5.09 -4.32
N ARG A 309 14.25 -5.39 -5.53
CA ARG A 309 14.28 -4.41 -6.61
C ARG A 309 12.89 -4.27 -7.23
N ASN A 310 12.45 -3.03 -7.44
CA ASN A 310 11.29 -2.69 -8.27
C ASN A 310 11.76 -2.34 -9.67
N ARG A 311 10.91 -2.59 -10.67
CA ARG A 311 11.10 -2.13 -12.05
C ARG A 311 10.06 -1.06 -12.34
N GLY A 312 10.42 -0.06 -13.15
CA GLY A 312 9.49 0.98 -13.59
C GLY A 312 8.35 0.42 -14.45
N LEU A 313 7.27 1.19 -14.60
CA LEU A 313 6.06 0.75 -15.29
C LEU A 313 6.36 0.39 -16.75
N GLU A 314 7.16 1.19 -17.45
CA GLU A 314 7.57 0.93 -18.83
C GLU A 314 8.25 -0.44 -18.95
N GLN A 315 9.25 -0.69 -18.10
CA GLN A 315 9.99 -1.95 -18.07
C GLN A 315 9.08 -3.14 -17.79
N VAL A 316 8.15 -3.00 -16.83
CA VAL A 316 7.17 -4.04 -16.52
C VAL A 316 6.27 -4.31 -17.73
N CYS A 317 5.73 -3.28 -18.36
CA CYS A 317 4.88 -3.42 -19.54
C CYS A 317 5.64 -4.07 -20.70
N ASN A 318 6.86 -3.63 -21.00
CA ASN A 318 7.69 -4.20 -22.06
C ASN A 318 7.94 -5.70 -21.84
N GLN A 319 8.32 -6.08 -20.62
CA GLN A 319 8.54 -7.49 -20.24
C GLN A 319 7.25 -8.32 -20.22
N LEU A 320 6.10 -7.68 -20.01
CA LEU A 320 4.78 -8.30 -20.14
C LEU A 320 4.25 -8.32 -21.58
N GLN A 321 4.98 -7.74 -22.54
CA GLN A 321 4.61 -7.54 -23.95
C GLN A 321 3.38 -6.63 -24.12
N ILE A 322 3.25 -5.64 -23.25
CA ILE A 322 2.24 -4.57 -23.31
C ILE A 322 2.91 -3.36 -23.93
N LYS A 323 2.44 -2.95 -25.12
CA LYS A 323 2.94 -1.75 -25.78
C LYS A 323 2.41 -0.50 -25.07
N THR A 324 3.31 0.32 -24.56
CA THR A 324 3.00 1.62 -23.94
C THR A 324 3.11 2.76 -24.96
N GLU A 325 2.32 3.81 -24.74
CA GLU A 325 2.39 5.09 -25.47
C GLU A 325 2.07 6.22 -24.49
N PHE A 326 2.87 7.29 -24.50
CA PHE A 326 2.66 8.50 -23.69
C PHE A 326 2.55 8.24 -22.18
N LEU A 327 3.54 7.54 -21.61
CA LEU A 327 3.75 7.44 -20.15
C LEU A 327 4.01 8.82 -19.53
N HIS A 328 3.81 8.97 -18.22
CA HIS A 328 3.71 10.27 -17.53
C HIS A 328 2.47 11.07 -17.94
N ASN A 329 1.41 10.33 -18.20
CA ASN A 329 0.05 10.83 -18.28
C ASN A 329 -0.74 9.93 -17.33
N ALA A 330 -1.20 10.49 -16.21
CA ALA A 330 -1.78 9.69 -15.13
C ALA A 330 -2.89 8.73 -15.63
N GLY A 331 -3.69 9.16 -16.61
CA GLY A 331 -4.74 8.32 -17.20
C GLY A 331 -4.20 7.13 -17.98
N ASN A 332 -3.14 7.33 -18.77
CA ASN A 332 -2.46 6.25 -19.49
C ASN A 332 -1.72 5.32 -18.51
N ASP A 333 -1.05 5.87 -17.50
CA ASP A 333 -0.28 5.10 -16.52
C ASP A 333 -1.20 4.22 -15.65
N ALA A 334 -2.35 4.74 -15.23
CA ALA A 334 -3.39 3.94 -14.58
C ALA A 334 -3.92 2.82 -15.51
N HIS A 335 -4.10 3.10 -16.80
CA HIS A 335 -4.50 2.07 -17.76
C HIS A 335 -3.44 0.97 -17.87
N TYR A 336 -2.18 1.33 -18.11
CA TYR A 336 -1.09 0.36 -18.29
C TYR A 336 -0.79 -0.42 -17.01
N THR A 337 -0.93 0.21 -15.84
CA THR A 337 -0.86 -0.46 -14.53
C THR A 337 -1.96 -1.52 -14.40
N LEU A 338 -3.21 -1.20 -14.77
CA LEU A 338 -4.30 -2.18 -14.74
C LEU A 338 -4.09 -3.31 -15.77
N GLU A 339 -3.59 -3.00 -16.97
CA GLU A 339 -3.26 -4.02 -17.97
C GLU A 339 -2.13 -4.95 -17.51
N ALA A 340 -1.10 -4.41 -16.86
CA ALA A 340 -0.04 -5.20 -16.25
C ALA A 340 -0.58 -6.14 -15.16
N CYS A 341 -1.44 -5.60 -14.28
CA CYS A 341 -2.13 -6.38 -13.25
C CYS A 341 -2.96 -7.51 -13.88
N LYS A 342 -3.85 -7.18 -14.83
CA LYS A 342 -4.70 -8.13 -15.56
C LYS A 342 -3.87 -9.21 -16.25
N THR A 343 -2.79 -8.83 -16.93
CA THR A 343 -1.91 -9.75 -17.66
C THR A 343 -1.26 -10.77 -16.73
N MET A 344 -0.82 -10.33 -15.55
CA MET A 344 -0.27 -11.23 -14.50
C MET A 344 -1.36 -12.08 -13.83
N ALA A 345 -2.56 -11.53 -13.65
CA ALA A 345 -3.65 -12.16 -12.91
C ALA A 345 -4.50 -13.13 -13.76
N CYS A 346 -4.57 -12.96 -15.07
CA CYS A 346 -5.31 -13.84 -15.98
C CYS A 346 -4.57 -15.14 -16.35
N GLY A 347 -3.24 -15.18 -16.20
CA GLY A 347 -2.42 -16.31 -16.66
C GLY A 347 -2.47 -17.55 -15.75
N ASP A 348 -1.54 -18.48 -15.99
CA ASP A 348 -1.35 -19.69 -15.17
C ASP A 348 -0.77 -19.40 -13.78
N SER A 349 -0.37 -20.44 -13.05
CA SER A 349 0.45 -20.27 -11.84
C SER A 349 1.69 -19.43 -12.11
N LEU A 350 2.18 -18.75 -11.08
CA LEU A 350 3.32 -17.83 -11.17
C LEU A 350 4.52 -18.48 -11.87
N ASP A 351 4.89 -19.69 -11.45
CA ASP A 351 6.06 -20.37 -11.99
C ASP A 351 5.85 -20.81 -13.46
N LEU A 352 4.63 -21.18 -13.86
CA LEU A 352 4.32 -21.48 -15.26
C LEU A 352 4.35 -20.23 -16.13
N GLN A 353 3.83 -19.10 -15.64
CA GLN A 353 3.92 -17.83 -16.34
C GLN A 353 5.38 -17.40 -16.52
N ARG A 354 6.22 -17.54 -15.49
CA ARG A 354 7.66 -17.24 -15.58
C ARG A 354 8.32 -18.07 -16.67
N GLU A 355 8.13 -19.39 -16.66
CA GLU A 355 8.78 -20.26 -17.65
C GLU A 355 8.28 -20.00 -19.08
N LYS A 356 7.00 -19.66 -19.26
CA LYS A 356 6.46 -19.28 -20.58
C LYS A 356 7.05 -17.99 -21.11
N ARG A 357 7.32 -17.00 -20.23
CA ARG A 357 7.83 -15.68 -20.60
C ARG A 357 9.33 -15.69 -20.82
N TRP A 358 10.08 -16.38 -19.97
CA TRP A 358 11.54 -16.49 -20.06
C TRP A 358 12.01 -17.95 -20.03
N PRO A 359 11.76 -18.72 -21.11
CA PRO A 359 12.10 -20.13 -21.16
C PRO A 359 13.59 -20.37 -20.88
N SER A 360 13.90 -21.23 -19.90
CA SER A 360 15.29 -21.57 -19.53
C SER A 360 16.19 -20.38 -19.12
N LYS A 361 15.62 -19.21 -18.80
CA LYS A 361 16.36 -18.02 -18.32
C LYS A 361 16.39 -17.90 -16.79
N THR A 362 15.74 -18.82 -16.08
CA THR A 362 15.80 -18.86 -14.60
C THR A 362 17.17 -19.37 -14.15
N THR A 363 17.81 -18.67 -13.21
CA THR A 363 19.10 -19.07 -12.65
C THR A 363 19.00 -20.45 -12.00
N PRO A 364 19.90 -21.41 -12.33
CA PRO A 364 19.87 -22.74 -11.74
C PRO A 364 19.87 -22.70 -10.21
N GLY A 365 18.93 -23.41 -9.58
CA GLY A 365 18.79 -23.47 -8.13
C GLY A 365 18.11 -22.26 -7.48
N THR A 366 17.65 -21.29 -8.26
CA THR A 366 16.82 -20.17 -7.77
C THR A 366 15.56 -19.99 -8.63
N VAL A 367 14.76 -18.97 -8.32
CA VAL A 367 13.60 -18.57 -9.13
C VAL A 367 13.82 -17.23 -9.84
N LYS A 368 15.04 -16.67 -9.77
CA LYS A 368 15.39 -15.39 -10.36
C LYS A 368 15.64 -15.52 -11.85
N VAL A 369 14.93 -14.72 -12.64
CA VAL A 369 15.11 -14.61 -14.09
C VAL A 369 16.37 -13.79 -14.38
N ASN A 370 17.23 -14.31 -15.27
CA ASN A 370 18.32 -13.57 -15.87
C ASN A 370 17.82 -12.92 -17.14
N ILE A 371 17.60 -11.61 -17.08
CA ILE A 371 17.34 -10.79 -18.26
C ILE A 371 18.70 -10.36 -18.79
N ASP A 372 18.90 -10.46 -20.11
CA ASP A 372 20.20 -10.14 -20.71
C ASP A 372 20.46 -8.63 -20.52
N ALA A 373 21.68 -8.24 -20.17
CA ALA A 373 22.01 -6.86 -19.76
C ALA A 373 21.65 -5.79 -20.83
N LEU A 374 21.62 -6.16 -22.11
CA LEU A 374 21.19 -5.27 -23.19
C LEU A 374 19.68 -4.98 -23.16
N GLU A 375 18.86 -5.97 -22.77
CA GLU A 375 17.42 -5.78 -22.56
C GLU A 375 17.16 -4.98 -21.27
N ASP A 376 18.03 -5.08 -20.26
CA ASP A 376 17.95 -4.25 -19.06
C ASP A 376 18.44 -2.81 -19.31
N GLU A 377 19.52 -2.60 -20.07
CA GLU A 377 20.10 -1.28 -20.39
C GLU A 377 19.27 -0.45 -21.38
N GLU A 378 18.66 -1.05 -22.42
CA GLU A 378 17.73 -0.34 -23.33
C GLU A 378 16.47 0.16 -22.58
N ASN A 379 16.06 -0.55 -21.53
CA ASN A 379 14.94 -0.19 -20.66
C ASN A 379 15.33 0.73 -19.49
N GLU A 380 16.60 0.74 -19.05
CA GLU A 380 17.12 1.69 -18.06
C GLU A 380 17.39 3.05 -18.70
N ALA A 381 17.87 3.11 -19.96
CA ALA A 381 18.13 4.37 -20.66
C ALA A 381 16.87 5.20 -20.94
N SER A 382 15.69 4.58 -21.11
CA SER A 382 14.42 5.30 -21.26
C SER A 382 13.93 5.89 -19.94
N ASP A 383 14.17 5.19 -18.82
CA ASP A 383 13.86 5.66 -17.46
C ASP A 383 14.91 6.70 -16.95
N GLU A 384 16.17 6.61 -17.40
CA GLU A 384 17.30 7.42 -16.91
C GLU A 384 17.63 8.68 -17.75
N GLU A 385 17.03 8.88 -18.93
CA GLU A 385 17.02 10.21 -19.59
C GLU A 385 16.43 11.29 -18.66
N GLY A 386 15.68 10.88 -17.62
CA GLY A 386 15.22 11.70 -16.51
C GLY A 386 16.11 11.77 -15.27
N VAL A 387 17.13 10.92 -15.11
CA VAL A 387 17.91 10.82 -13.85
C VAL A 387 19.34 11.35 -14.00
N PHE A 388 19.93 11.29 -15.20
CA PHE A 388 21.36 11.58 -15.39
C PHE A 388 21.79 13.06 -15.28
N MET A 389 20.86 14.02 -15.18
CA MET A 389 21.19 15.45 -15.07
C MET A 389 21.15 16.00 -13.62
N SER A 390 20.97 15.16 -12.59
CA SER A 390 20.99 15.61 -11.19
C SER A 390 22.36 15.56 -10.51
N ALA A 391 23.42 15.11 -11.20
CA ALA A 391 24.78 15.03 -10.65
C ALA A 391 25.70 16.20 -11.06
N LEU A 392 25.19 17.13 -11.86
CA LEU A 392 25.89 18.34 -12.30
C LEU A 392 24.90 19.52 -12.32
N ILE A 393 24.61 20.10 -11.15
CA ILE A 393 24.36 21.54 -10.88
C ILE A 393 24.19 21.73 -9.37
#